data_AF-A0A166KE89-F1
#
_entry.id   AF-A0A166KE89-F1
#
_cell.length_a   1.000
_cell.length_b   1.000
_cell.length_c   1.000
_cell.angle_alpha   90.00
_cell.angle_beta   90.00
_cell.angle_gamma   90.00
#
_symmetry.space_group_name_H-M   'P 1'
#
loop_
_entity.id
_entity.type
_entity.pdbx_description
1 polymer ?
#
loop_
_entity_poly.entity_id
_entity_poly.type
_entity_poly.pdbx_seq_one_letter_code
_entity_poly.pdbx_strand_id
1 'polypeptide(L)'
;MNHKPPIFLLDLPPELLLPVLSEALIIHPNPAAVLSTCKHLRDLGEPLLYRHLTLRSSHALILCSKSSARRHRIRTVDVRLAGGEVGSGQIAELGALLFLHLNEIAPGGCTWNQHPVVKTRLQLDEMRLCMNSQSSPAKDDTELCVLGLIDPRSFTWIGPDPPHQFSTAIVPDACVRVFTHAAQWSSLRTIFLSNVAFPSSRSPNMTPSSSPPTSIFTSPAPPTQESFTFPIMPTLERMVLRNATCFPAKALATLVCSDAMESLSHIGLEDCYVESIWGERVRRSHVEQATLELDNDIKGPERIDRVRAIVVCSAMYERIEGGDRVTLRNDGQGVSLLE
;
A
#
# COMPACT_ATOMS: atom_id res chain seq x y z
N MET A 1 -13.30 -5.61 -61.89
CA MET A 1 -13.56 -6.00 -60.49
C MET A 1 -12.67 -5.15 -59.60
N ASN A 2 -13.23 -4.21 -58.83
CA ASN A 2 -12.44 -3.36 -57.94
C ASN A 2 -12.10 -4.15 -56.67
N HIS A 3 -10.88 -4.68 -56.61
CA HIS A 3 -10.35 -5.24 -55.36
C HIS A 3 -10.12 -4.10 -54.38
N LYS A 4 -10.89 -4.05 -53.30
CA LYS A 4 -10.54 -3.21 -52.16
C LYS A 4 -9.20 -3.72 -51.61
N PRO A 5 -8.22 -2.84 -51.35
CA PRO A 5 -6.98 -3.24 -50.72
C PRO A 5 -7.28 -3.83 -49.32
N PRO A 6 -6.48 -4.81 -48.87
CA PRO A 6 -6.59 -5.29 -47.50
C PRO A 6 -6.33 -4.12 -46.53
N ILE A 7 -7.13 -4.04 -45.47
CA ILE A 7 -6.95 -3.08 -44.40
C ILE A 7 -5.95 -3.69 -43.42
N PHE A 8 -4.80 -3.05 -43.20
CA PHE A 8 -3.83 -3.48 -42.21
C PHE A 8 -4.09 -2.80 -40.86
N LEU A 9 -3.67 -3.45 -39.76
CA LEU A 9 -3.82 -2.90 -38.41
C LEU A 9 -3.16 -1.52 -38.26
N LEU A 10 -2.03 -1.29 -38.96
CA LEU A 10 -1.29 -0.03 -38.93
C LEU A 10 -1.97 1.10 -39.74
N ASP A 11 -3.01 0.79 -40.50
CA ASP A 11 -3.81 1.78 -41.22
C ASP A 11 -4.94 2.35 -40.35
N LEU A 12 -5.13 1.81 -39.14
CA LEU A 12 -6.13 2.33 -38.21
C LEU A 12 -5.72 3.70 -37.64
N PRO A 13 -6.69 4.60 -37.40
CA PRO A 13 -6.45 5.83 -36.65
C PRO A 13 -5.85 5.54 -35.25
N PRO A 14 -5.00 6.43 -34.71
CA PRO A 14 -4.37 6.24 -33.40
C PRO A 14 -5.38 5.96 -32.29
N GLU A 15 -6.58 6.55 -32.34
CA GLU A 15 -7.62 6.38 -31.33
C GLU A 15 -8.13 4.93 -31.25
N LEU A 16 -8.12 4.21 -32.37
CA LEU A 16 -8.47 2.79 -32.44
C LEU A 16 -7.28 1.88 -32.16
N LEU A 17 -6.07 2.33 -32.50
CA LEU A 17 -4.85 1.56 -32.29
C LEU A 17 -4.37 1.59 -30.83
N LEU A 18 -4.58 2.70 -30.12
CA LEU A 18 -4.14 2.87 -28.73
C LEU A 18 -4.76 1.84 -27.76
N PRO A 19 -6.07 1.54 -27.78
CA PRO A 19 -6.64 0.47 -26.95
C PRO A 19 -6.04 -0.90 -27.25
N VAL A 20 -5.88 -1.24 -28.54
CA VAL A 20 -5.30 -2.51 -28.97
C VAL A 20 -3.85 -2.62 -28.50
N LEU A 21 -3.08 -1.54 -28.66
CA LEU A 21 -1.68 -1.47 -28.25
C LEU A 21 -1.53 -1.52 -26.73
N SER A 22 -2.42 -0.85 -25.99
CA SER A 22 -2.46 -0.90 -24.53
C SER A 22 -2.65 -2.35 -24.05
N GLU A 23 -3.64 -3.05 -24.61
CA GLU A 23 -3.91 -4.45 -24.25
C GLU A 23 -2.74 -5.36 -24.66
N ALA A 24 -2.18 -5.16 -25.85
CA ALA A 24 -1.02 -5.92 -26.32
C ALA A 24 0.20 -5.72 -25.40
N LEU A 25 0.47 -4.50 -24.93
CA LEU A 25 1.57 -4.22 -24.01
C LEU A 25 1.36 -4.82 -22.62
N ILE A 26 0.11 -4.99 -22.17
CA ILE A 26 -0.22 -5.60 -20.88
C ILE A 26 -0.09 -7.13 -20.95
N ILE A 27 -0.62 -7.75 -22.00
CA ILE A 27 -0.67 -9.22 -22.14
C ILE A 27 0.67 -9.80 -22.58
N HIS A 28 1.41 -9.09 -23.45
CA HIS A 28 2.59 -9.66 -24.08
C HIS A 28 3.74 -9.86 -23.07
N PRO A 29 4.36 -11.05 -23.00
CA PRO A 29 5.41 -11.35 -22.00
C PRO A 29 6.66 -10.49 -22.18
N ASN A 30 6.85 -9.90 -23.35
CA ASN A 30 7.91 -8.96 -23.66
C ASN A 30 7.36 -7.72 -24.38
N PRO A 31 6.87 -6.70 -23.67
CA PRO A 31 6.26 -5.51 -24.28
C PRO A 31 7.20 -4.78 -25.25
N ALA A 32 8.51 -4.88 -25.05
CA ALA A 32 9.51 -4.30 -25.95
C ALA A 32 9.49 -4.93 -27.36
N ALA A 33 9.08 -6.19 -27.50
CA ALA A 33 8.91 -6.83 -28.81
C ALA A 33 7.74 -6.22 -29.61
N VAL A 34 6.68 -5.80 -28.93
CA VAL A 34 5.56 -5.07 -29.57
C VAL A 34 6.07 -3.72 -30.08
N LEU A 35 6.78 -2.98 -29.24
CA LEU A 35 7.35 -1.66 -29.57
C LEU A 35 8.50 -1.72 -30.60
N SER A 36 9.12 -2.88 -30.81
CA SER A 36 10.18 -3.05 -31.80
C SER A 36 9.65 -3.35 -33.20
N THR A 37 8.35 -3.65 -33.35
CA THR A 37 7.75 -4.03 -34.63
C THR A 37 7.85 -2.92 -35.68
N CYS A 38 7.48 -1.68 -35.33
CA CYS A 38 7.68 -0.52 -36.20
C CYS A 38 7.76 0.79 -35.39
N LYS A 39 8.26 1.86 -36.01
CA LYS A 39 8.40 3.18 -35.38
C LYS A 39 7.06 3.73 -34.88
N HIS A 40 5.99 3.58 -35.66
CA HIS A 40 4.68 4.11 -35.30
C HIS A 40 4.12 3.48 -34.00
N LEU A 41 4.22 2.15 -33.87
CA LEU A 41 3.83 1.45 -32.64
C LEU A 41 4.72 1.84 -31.46
N ARG A 42 6.02 2.09 -31.69
CA ARG A 42 6.91 2.62 -30.65
C ARG A 42 6.46 3.99 -30.16
N ASP A 43 6.27 4.92 -31.08
CA ASP A 43 5.91 6.31 -30.77
C ASP A 43 4.57 6.40 -30.02
N LEU A 44 3.61 5.52 -30.33
CA LEU A 44 2.31 5.44 -29.63
C LEU A 44 2.37 4.64 -28.32
N GLY A 45 3.15 3.55 -28.30
CA GLY A 45 3.14 2.58 -27.20
C GLY A 45 4.12 2.90 -26.08
N GLU A 46 5.22 3.58 -26.37
CA GLU A 46 6.20 3.98 -25.35
C GLU A 46 5.59 4.88 -24.26
N PRO A 47 4.77 5.91 -24.59
CA PRO A 47 4.04 6.66 -23.58
C PRO A 47 3.09 5.79 -22.75
N LEU A 48 2.42 4.80 -23.36
CA LEU A 48 1.51 3.89 -22.65
C LEU A 48 2.28 3.01 -21.65
N LEU A 49 3.38 2.41 -22.10
CA LEU A 49 4.23 1.53 -21.29
C LEU A 49 4.82 2.26 -20.08
N TYR A 50 5.31 3.48 -20.27
CA TYR A 50 5.95 4.23 -19.19
C TYR A 50 4.98 5.03 -18.32
N ARG A 51 3.74 5.26 -18.77
CA ARG A 51 2.69 5.85 -17.94
C ARG A 51 2.22 4.89 -16.85
N HIS A 52 2.22 3.58 -17.14
CA HIS A 52 1.73 2.53 -16.26
C HIS A 52 2.82 1.49 -16.00
N LEU A 53 3.71 1.77 -15.03
CA LEU A 53 4.85 0.91 -14.75
C LEU A 53 4.42 -0.32 -13.97
N THR A 54 4.66 -1.51 -14.53
CA THR A 54 4.49 -2.79 -13.82
C THR A 54 5.84 -3.50 -13.71
N LEU A 55 6.30 -3.73 -12.49
CA LEU A 55 7.63 -4.27 -12.18
C LEU A 55 7.46 -5.56 -11.40
N ARG A 56 7.64 -6.70 -12.09
CA ARG A 56 7.37 -8.05 -11.54
C ARG A 56 8.60 -8.77 -10.99
N SER A 57 9.76 -8.11 -10.99
CA SER A 57 11.00 -8.68 -10.48
C SER A 57 11.94 -7.59 -10.01
N SER A 58 12.80 -7.95 -9.05
CA SER A 58 13.89 -7.10 -8.58
C SER A 58 14.81 -6.63 -9.72
N HIS A 59 15.09 -7.50 -10.69
CA HIS A 59 15.90 -7.16 -11.87
C HIS A 59 15.24 -6.07 -12.74
N ALA A 60 13.92 -6.17 -12.99
CA ALA A 60 13.20 -5.17 -13.74
C ALA A 60 13.20 -3.80 -13.04
N LEU A 61 13.06 -3.81 -11.71
CA LEU A 61 13.15 -2.60 -10.88
C LEU A 61 14.53 -1.93 -11.00
N ILE A 62 15.61 -2.71 -10.88
CA ILE A 62 17.00 -2.22 -11.02
C ILE A 62 17.28 -1.69 -12.45
N LEU A 63 16.81 -2.39 -13.48
CA LEU A 63 16.97 -1.92 -14.86
C LEU A 63 16.20 -0.61 -15.10
N CYS A 64 15.01 -0.48 -14.51
CA CYS A 64 14.22 0.74 -14.59
C CYS A 64 14.87 1.90 -13.82
N SER A 65 15.41 1.65 -12.63
CA SER A 65 16.09 2.66 -11.80
C SER A 65 17.39 3.18 -12.43
N LYS A 66 17.99 2.42 -13.36
CA LYS A 66 19.22 2.81 -14.09
C LYS A 66 18.96 3.41 -15.46
N SER A 67 17.73 3.36 -15.96
CA SER A 67 17.39 3.81 -17.30
C SER A 67 17.20 5.32 -17.32
N SER A 68 18.08 6.04 -18.04
CA SER A 68 18.04 7.50 -18.20
C SER A 68 17.10 7.99 -19.30
N ALA A 69 16.37 7.09 -19.97
CA ALA A 69 15.74 7.36 -21.26
C ALA A 69 14.24 7.71 -21.18
N ARG A 70 13.73 8.21 -20.05
CA ARG A 70 12.28 8.34 -19.88
C ARG A 70 11.87 9.80 -19.89
N ARG A 71 10.86 10.13 -20.70
CA ARG A 71 10.30 11.49 -20.82
C ARG A 71 8.83 11.55 -20.44
N HIS A 72 8.27 10.43 -20.01
CA HIS A 72 6.85 10.29 -19.77
C HIS A 72 6.55 10.38 -18.28
N ARG A 73 5.57 11.21 -17.96
CA ARG A 73 5.05 11.33 -16.60
C ARG A 73 4.37 10.02 -16.22
N ILE A 74 4.92 9.35 -15.22
CA ILE A 74 4.31 8.15 -14.65
C ILE A 74 3.00 8.50 -13.94
N ARG A 75 2.02 7.61 -14.03
CA ARG A 75 0.71 7.75 -13.40
C ARG A 75 0.42 6.60 -12.46
N THR A 76 0.81 5.39 -12.84
CA THR A 76 0.67 4.23 -11.97
C THR A 76 1.99 3.49 -11.84
N VAL A 77 2.24 2.98 -10.64
CA VAL A 77 3.39 2.14 -10.33
C VAL A 77 2.87 0.90 -9.60
N ASP A 78 3.09 -0.27 -10.18
CA ASP A 78 2.73 -1.58 -9.62
C ASP A 78 4.00 -2.43 -9.49
N VAL A 79 4.49 -2.57 -8.26
CA VAL A 79 5.66 -3.38 -7.93
C VAL A 79 5.17 -4.69 -7.31
N ARG A 80 5.42 -5.81 -7.99
CA ARG A 80 5.09 -7.16 -7.50
C ARG A 80 6.34 -8.00 -7.43
N LEU A 81 6.81 -8.26 -6.22
CA LEU A 81 8.00 -9.07 -5.97
C LEU A 81 7.58 -10.34 -5.26
N ALA A 82 8.06 -11.49 -5.71
CA ALA A 82 7.82 -12.74 -4.99
C ALA A 82 8.42 -12.67 -3.58
N GLY A 83 7.86 -13.41 -2.61
CA GLY A 83 8.30 -13.36 -1.21
C GLY A 83 9.79 -13.65 -1.01
N GLY A 84 10.38 -14.51 -1.84
CA GLY A 84 11.82 -14.82 -1.82
C GLY A 84 12.73 -13.77 -2.49
N GLU A 85 12.17 -12.81 -3.23
CA GLU A 85 12.95 -11.77 -3.92
C GLU A 85 13.23 -10.53 -3.07
N VAL A 86 12.60 -10.43 -1.89
CA VAL A 86 12.73 -9.29 -0.99
C VAL A 86 14.05 -9.37 -0.20
N GLY A 87 15.18 -9.24 -0.91
CA GLY A 87 16.49 -8.97 -0.31
C GLY A 87 16.63 -7.52 0.16
N SER A 88 17.72 -7.08 0.77
CA SER A 88 17.88 -5.65 1.13
C SER A 88 17.96 -4.76 -0.11
N GLY A 89 17.14 -3.70 -0.18
CA GLY A 89 17.32 -2.59 -1.12
C GLY A 89 16.27 -2.40 -2.23
N GLN A 90 15.22 -3.21 -2.38
CA GLN A 90 14.23 -2.94 -3.46
C GLN A 90 13.46 -1.64 -3.21
N ILE A 91 13.19 -1.29 -1.96
CA ILE A 91 12.60 0.01 -1.63
C ILE A 91 13.57 1.14 -2.02
N ALA A 92 14.88 0.97 -1.84
CA ALA A 92 15.89 1.93 -2.30
C ALA A 92 15.91 2.05 -3.84
N GLU A 93 15.80 0.94 -4.57
CA GLU A 93 15.75 0.93 -6.04
C GLU A 93 14.46 1.57 -6.58
N LEU A 94 13.32 1.32 -5.91
CA LEU A 94 12.07 2.05 -6.15
C LEU A 94 12.26 3.55 -5.88
N GLY A 95 12.99 3.88 -4.82
CA GLY A 95 13.48 5.21 -4.51
C GLY A 95 14.16 5.90 -5.67
N ALA A 96 15.22 5.26 -6.19
CA ALA A 96 15.98 5.76 -7.31
C ALA A 96 15.08 5.97 -8.55
N LEU A 97 14.20 5.02 -8.86
CA LEU A 97 13.24 5.13 -9.96
C LEU A 97 12.30 6.33 -9.81
N LEU A 98 11.67 6.49 -8.64
CA LEU A 98 10.73 7.59 -8.39
C LEU A 98 11.45 8.94 -8.38
N PHE A 99 12.66 8.99 -7.85
CA PHE A 99 13.50 10.19 -7.83
C PHE A 99 13.92 10.64 -9.24
N LEU A 100 14.22 9.70 -10.15
CA LEU A 100 14.48 10.04 -11.56
C LEU A 100 13.28 10.77 -12.17
N HIS A 101 12.07 10.21 -12.03
CA HIS A 101 10.86 10.83 -12.56
C HIS A 101 10.50 12.15 -11.87
N LEU A 102 10.79 12.29 -10.58
CA LEU A 102 10.57 13.54 -9.87
C LEU A 102 11.50 14.65 -10.38
N ASN A 103 12.78 14.34 -10.63
CA ASN A 103 13.74 15.29 -11.17
C ASN A 103 13.44 15.68 -12.63
N GLU A 104 12.83 14.81 -13.42
CA GLU A 104 12.34 15.16 -14.76
C GLU A 104 11.25 16.24 -14.71
N ILE A 105 10.37 16.18 -13.70
CA ILE A 105 9.27 17.13 -13.52
C ILE A 105 9.75 18.43 -12.86
N ALA A 106 10.69 18.34 -11.93
CA ALA A 106 11.24 19.47 -11.18
C ALA A 106 12.78 19.41 -11.11
N PRO A 107 13.49 19.76 -12.20
CA PRO A 107 14.95 19.73 -12.24
C PRO A 107 15.57 20.59 -11.12
N GLY A 108 16.44 19.99 -10.31
CA GLY A 108 17.10 20.66 -9.18
C GLY A 108 16.22 20.85 -7.94
N GLY A 109 14.98 20.34 -7.95
CA GLY A 109 14.02 20.49 -6.84
C GLY A 109 14.19 19.49 -5.70
N CYS A 110 14.96 18.41 -5.89
CA CYS A 110 15.11 17.36 -4.89
C CYS A 110 16.55 16.84 -4.86
N THR A 111 17.16 16.81 -3.67
CA THR A 111 18.37 16.03 -3.40
C THR A 111 18.02 14.91 -2.43
N TRP A 112 18.28 13.66 -2.82
CA TRP A 112 17.93 12.44 -2.06
C TRP A 112 18.29 12.53 -0.56
N ASN A 113 19.43 13.15 -0.25
CA ASN A 113 19.98 13.23 1.11
C ASN A 113 19.48 14.42 1.96
N GLN A 114 18.63 15.31 1.42
CA GLN A 114 18.08 16.45 2.16
C GLN A 114 16.60 16.21 2.46
N HIS A 115 16.33 15.20 3.30
CA HIS A 115 15.03 14.99 3.93
C HIS A 115 14.86 16.06 5.01
N PRO A 116 14.11 17.16 4.74
CA PRO A 116 12.73 17.21 5.26
C PRO A 116 11.71 18.03 4.45
N VAL A 117 12.04 18.60 3.28
CA VAL A 117 11.09 19.47 2.56
C VAL A 117 11.10 19.18 1.06
N VAL A 118 10.67 17.98 0.70
CA VAL A 118 10.28 17.69 -0.68
C VAL A 118 9.06 18.55 -0.99
N LYS A 119 9.29 19.71 -1.63
CA LYS A 119 8.22 20.67 -2.00
C LYS A 119 7.27 20.09 -3.05
N THR A 120 7.79 19.21 -3.89
CA THR A 120 7.07 18.63 -5.01
C THR A 120 7.04 17.12 -4.85
N ARG A 121 5.84 16.54 -4.83
CA ARG A 121 5.64 15.09 -4.81
C ARG A 121 5.17 14.62 -6.18
N LEU A 122 5.53 13.39 -6.52
CA LEU A 122 5.09 12.75 -7.74
C LEU A 122 3.62 12.35 -7.60
N GLN A 123 2.75 13.07 -8.31
CA GLN A 123 1.32 12.83 -8.32
C GLN A 123 1.02 11.54 -9.10
N LEU A 124 0.58 10.51 -8.39
CA LEU A 124 0.22 9.21 -8.96
C LEU A 124 -1.29 9.02 -8.90
N ASP A 125 -1.85 8.43 -9.94
CA ASP A 125 -3.22 7.95 -9.93
C ASP A 125 -3.29 6.69 -9.01
N GLU A 126 -2.25 5.85 -9.04
CA GLU A 126 -2.19 4.63 -8.22
C GLU A 126 -0.76 4.18 -7.89
N MET A 127 -0.56 3.68 -6.67
CA MET A 127 0.66 3.02 -6.22
C MET A 127 0.30 1.66 -5.61
N ARG A 128 0.81 0.57 -6.19
CA ARG A 128 0.64 -0.80 -5.71
C ARG A 128 1.99 -1.40 -5.34
N LEU A 129 2.08 -1.91 -4.12
CA LEU A 129 3.22 -2.65 -3.60
C LEU A 129 2.75 -4.06 -3.22
N CYS A 130 3.38 -5.07 -3.78
CA CYS A 130 3.21 -6.47 -3.42
C CYS A 130 4.60 -7.00 -3.07
N MET A 131 4.99 -6.83 -1.81
CA MET A 131 6.30 -7.18 -1.27
C MET A 131 6.28 -7.12 0.26
N ASN A 132 7.23 -7.78 0.91
CA ASN A 132 7.44 -7.66 2.36
C ASN A 132 8.23 -6.38 2.69
N SER A 133 7.87 -5.69 3.77
CA SER A 133 8.74 -4.76 4.46
C SER A 133 9.79 -5.52 5.25
N GLN A 134 10.95 -4.93 5.50
CA GLN A 134 11.98 -5.57 6.33
C GLN A 134 11.76 -5.22 7.81
N SER A 135 12.44 -5.94 8.70
CA SER A 135 12.41 -5.73 10.15
C SER A 135 13.72 -5.11 10.66
N SER A 136 14.44 -4.38 9.82
CA SER A 136 15.73 -3.78 10.16
C SER A 136 15.58 -2.27 10.25
N PRO A 137 15.42 -1.70 11.47
CA PRO A 137 15.17 -0.26 11.66
C PRO A 137 16.18 0.61 10.92
N ALA A 138 17.47 0.25 10.93
CA ALA A 138 18.52 1.03 10.24
C ALA A 138 18.34 1.07 8.71
N LYS A 139 17.80 0.01 8.10
CA LYS A 139 17.53 -0.04 6.66
C LYS A 139 16.15 0.51 6.33
N ASP A 140 15.12 0.10 7.07
CA ASP A 140 13.73 0.53 6.85
C ASP A 140 13.55 2.04 7.05
N ASP A 141 14.31 2.63 7.98
CA ASP A 141 14.25 4.07 8.25
C ASP A 141 14.70 4.92 7.09
N THR A 142 15.73 4.45 6.37
CA THR A 142 16.28 5.15 5.21
C THR A 142 15.48 4.81 3.95
N GLU A 143 15.03 3.56 3.83
CA GLU A 143 14.38 3.07 2.63
C GLU A 143 12.94 3.58 2.51
N LEU A 144 12.12 3.50 3.56
CA LEU A 144 10.69 3.88 3.46
C LEU A 144 10.44 5.39 3.32
N CYS A 145 11.48 6.21 3.49
CA CYS A 145 11.45 7.63 3.15
C CYS A 145 11.04 7.88 1.68
N VAL A 146 11.22 6.89 0.79
CA VAL A 146 10.73 6.94 -0.60
C VAL A 146 9.23 7.24 -0.70
N LEU A 147 8.43 6.79 0.27
CA LEU A 147 6.99 7.02 0.29
C LEU A 147 6.65 8.52 0.41
N GLY A 148 7.58 9.34 0.92
CA GLY A 148 7.47 10.79 0.93
C GLY A 148 7.63 11.45 -0.44
N LEU A 149 8.14 10.73 -1.45
CA LEU A 149 8.33 11.24 -2.82
C LEU A 149 7.07 11.21 -3.66
N ILE A 150 6.03 10.47 -3.22
CA ILE A 150 4.80 10.27 -3.97
C ILE A 150 3.61 10.95 -3.31
N ASP A 151 2.58 11.24 -4.09
CA ASP A 151 1.26 11.68 -3.62
C ASP A 151 0.20 10.91 -4.42
N PRO A 152 -0.07 9.65 -4.04
CA PRO A 152 -0.98 8.78 -4.79
C PRO A 152 -2.44 9.08 -4.46
N ARG A 153 -3.33 8.95 -5.45
CA ARG A 153 -4.78 8.95 -5.23
C ARG A 153 -5.26 7.64 -4.60
N SER A 154 -4.67 6.52 -5.00
CA SER A 154 -4.92 5.19 -4.45
C SER A 154 -3.59 4.54 -4.05
N PHE A 155 -3.49 4.06 -2.81
CA PHE A 155 -2.31 3.35 -2.31
C PHE A 155 -2.69 1.94 -1.83
N THR A 156 -2.01 0.94 -2.36
CA THR A 156 -2.21 -0.47 -2.03
C THR A 156 -0.88 -1.08 -1.63
N TRP A 157 -0.82 -1.72 -0.46
CA TRP A 157 0.32 -2.56 -0.08
C TRP A 157 -0.16 -3.91 0.45
N ILE A 158 0.19 -4.98 -0.25
CA ILE A 158 -0.14 -6.36 0.09
C ILE A 158 1.11 -7.23 0.26
N GLY A 159 0.94 -8.36 0.94
CA GLY A 159 1.95 -9.40 0.99
C GLY A 159 2.04 -10.18 -0.32
N PRO A 160 3.23 -10.72 -0.65
CA PRO A 160 3.45 -11.54 -1.83
C PRO A 160 3.01 -13.00 -1.64
N ASP A 161 2.77 -13.40 -0.39
CA ASP A 161 2.40 -14.77 -0.07
C ASP A 161 0.94 -15.05 -0.45
N PRO A 162 0.61 -16.30 -0.82
CA PRO A 162 -0.74 -16.68 -1.17
C PRO A 162 -1.75 -16.36 -0.05
N PRO A 163 -3.03 -16.11 -0.36
CA PRO A 163 -4.02 -15.67 0.64
C PRO A 163 -4.24 -16.61 1.84
N HIS A 164 -3.88 -17.88 1.72
CA HIS A 164 -3.98 -18.89 2.79
C HIS A 164 -2.76 -18.96 3.71
N GLN A 165 -1.68 -18.23 3.38
CA GLN A 165 -0.49 -18.14 4.20
C GLN A 165 -0.55 -16.84 5.01
N PHE A 166 -0.63 -16.97 6.32
CA PHE A 166 -0.50 -15.80 7.17
C PHE A 166 0.98 -15.45 7.34
N SER A 167 1.40 -14.39 6.67
CA SER A 167 2.66 -13.71 6.91
C SER A 167 2.42 -12.24 7.25
N THR A 168 3.38 -11.62 7.93
CA THR A 168 3.40 -10.17 8.12
C THR A 168 4.20 -9.56 6.98
N ALA A 169 3.50 -8.92 6.05
CA ALA A 169 4.11 -8.21 4.95
C ALA A 169 4.47 -6.77 5.33
N ILE A 170 3.72 -6.15 6.24
CA ILE A 170 3.99 -4.79 6.71
C ILE A 170 4.22 -4.86 8.21
N VAL A 171 5.48 -4.82 8.63
CA VAL A 171 5.89 -4.86 10.04
C VAL A 171 5.48 -3.58 10.77
N PRO A 172 5.44 -3.56 12.11
CA PRO A 172 5.00 -2.40 12.89
C PRO A 172 5.68 -1.08 12.52
N ASP A 173 7.01 -1.09 12.36
CA ASP A 173 7.76 0.13 12.03
C ASP A 173 7.42 0.63 10.62
N ALA A 174 7.27 -0.28 9.66
CA ALA A 174 6.83 0.06 8.31
C ALA A 174 5.41 0.62 8.30
N CYS A 175 4.50 0.05 9.10
CA CYS A 175 3.13 0.54 9.27
C CYS A 175 3.11 2.00 9.76
N VAL A 176 3.89 2.32 10.80
CA VAL A 176 4.03 3.70 11.30
C VAL A 176 4.50 4.65 10.20
N ARG A 177 5.52 4.24 9.42
CA ARG A 177 6.08 5.06 8.34
C ARG A 177 5.10 5.27 7.19
N VAL A 178 4.38 4.23 6.78
CA VAL A 178 3.32 4.33 5.76
C VAL A 178 2.30 5.39 6.16
N PHE A 179 1.76 5.31 7.38
CA PHE A 179 0.77 6.28 7.83
C PHE A 179 1.38 7.69 8.00
N THR A 180 2.61 7.79 8.50
CA THR A 180 3.32 9.08 8.62
C THR A 180 3.46 9.79 7.27
N HIS A 181 3.78 9.06 6.20
CA HIS A 181 3.82 9.61 4.85
C HIS A 181 2.42 9.83 4.26
N ALA A 182 1.46 8.95 4.54
CA ALA A 182 0.07 9.09 4.09
C ALA A 182 -0.60 10.37 4.58
N ALA A 183 -0.26 10.82 5.78
CA ALA A 183 -0.68 12.12 6.32
C ALA A 183 -0.31 13.31 5.42
N GLN A 184 0.71 13.15 4.57
CA GLN A 184 1.23 14.19 3.68
C GLN A 184 0.72 14.06 2.24
N TRP A 185 -0.03 13.00 1.93
CA TRP A 185 -0.57 12.75 0.60
C TRP A 185 -1.90 13.49 0.42
N SER A 186 -1.82 14.67 -0.19
CA SER A 186 -2.96 15.56 -0.41
C SER A 186 -3.99 15.01 -1.40
N SER A 187 -3.60 14.06 -2.24
CA SER A 187 -4.46 13.45 -3.25
C SER A 187 -5.09 12.12 -2.79
N LEU A 188 -4.66 11.58 -1.64
CA LEU A 188 -5.07 10.25 -1.18
C LEU A 188 -6.57 10.15 -0.94
N ARG A 189 -7.23 9.23 -1.66
CA ARG A 189 -8.65 8.88 -1.52
C ARG A 189 -8.84 7.47 -1.00
N THR A 190 -7.95 6.54 -1.36
CA THR A 190 -8.08 5.13 -0.98
C THR A 190 -6.76 4.59 -0.47
N ILE A 191 -6.81 3.92 0.68
CA ILE A 191 -5.71 3.13 1.21
C ILE A 191 -6.15 1.68 1.45
N PHE A 192 -5.40 0.73 0.91
CA PHE A 192 -5.61 -0.70 1.11
C PHE A 192 -4.32 -1.33 1.63
N LEU A 193 -4.34 -1.88 2.83
CA LEU A 193 -3.19 -2.57 3.42
C LEU A 193 -3.60 -4.01 3.77
N SER A 194 -2.80 -4.99 3.37
CA SER A 194 -2.97 -6.39 3.77
C SER A 194 -1.75 -6.90 4.53
N ASN A 195 -1.96 -7.87 5.43
CA ASN A 195 -0.87 -8.55 6.16
C ASN A 195 -0.06 -7.57 7.02
N VAL A 196 -0.76 -6.66 7.70
CA VAL A 196 -0.17 -5.57 8.50
C VAL A 196 -0.10 -5.94 9.98
N ALA A 197 1.02 -5.64 10.62
CA ALA A 197 1.14 -5.67 12.07
C ALA A 197 1.24 -4.23 12.58
N PHE A 198 0.41 -3.85 13.54
CA PHE A 198 0.50 -2.56 14.21
C PHE A 198 1.45 -2.62 15.41
N PRO A 199 2.05 -1.48 15.83
CA PRO A 199 2.81 -1.43 17.06
C PRO A 199 1.95 -1.84 18.26
N SER A 200 2.30 -2.94 18.91
CA SER A 200 1.63 -3.35 20.14
C SER A 200 2.08 -2.45 21.28
N SER A 201 1.15 -1.84 21.99
CA SER A 201 1.41 -1.29 23.32
C SER A 201 1.67 -2.44 24.28
N ARG A 202 2.88 -3.01 24.29
CA ARG A 202 3.22 -4.02 25.29
C ARG A 202 3.05 -3.39 26.66
N SER A 203 2.22 -4.03 27.49
CA SER A 203 2.08 -3.63 28.88
C SER A 203 3.45 -3.68 29.54
N PRO A 204 3.92 -2.60 30.19
CA PRO A 204 5.22 -2.55 30.87
C PRO A 204 5.32 -3.55 32.04
N ASN A 205 4.24 -4.28 32.36
CA ASN A 205 4.16 -5.23 33.47
C ASN A 205 4.64 -6.65 33.13
N MET A 206 5.27 -6.89 31.97
CA MET A 206 6.14 -8.07 31.87
C MET A 206 7.38 -7.80 32.72
N THR A 207 7.26 -8.08 34.02
CA THR A 207 8.38 -8.17 34.95
C THR A 207 9.49 -8.95 34.25
N PRO A 208 10.74 -8.44 34.23
CA PRO A 208 11.85 -9.13 33.59
C PRO A 208 11.87 -10.55 34.13
N SER A 209 11.57 -11.52 33.26
CA SER A 209 11.71 -12.93 33.59
C SER A 209 13.10 -13.07 34.19
N SER A 210 13.17 -13.61 35.41
CA SER A 210 14.39 -13.80 36.21
C SER A 210 15.40 -14.78 35.59
N SER A 211 15.29 -15.02 34.29
CA SER A 211 16.28 -15.71 33.49
C SER A 211 17.51 -14.80 33.39
N PRO A 212 18.67 -15.19 33.93
CA PRO A 212 19.88 -14.37 33.83
C PRO A 212 20.19 -14.09 32.35
N PRO A 213 20.44 -12.83 31.97
CA PRO A 213 20.70 -12.45 30.61
C PRO A 213 22.07 -13.01 30.19
N THR A 214 22.10 -14.10 29.44
CA THR A 214 23.32 -14.66 28.85
C THR A 214 23.79 -13.89 27.61
N SER A 215 23.20 -12.74 27.29
CA SER A 215 23.65 -11.86 26.21
C SER A 215 24.17 -10.54 26.78
N ILE A 216 25.46 -10.28 26.59
CA ILE A 216 26.25 -9.13 27.07
C ILE A 216 25.88 -7.81 26.35
N PHE A 217 24.86 -7.82 25.49
CA PHE A 217 24.34 -6.60 24.87
C PHE A 217 23.28 -5.97 25.76
N THR A 218 23.74 -5.13 26.70
CA THR A 218 22.91 -4.11 27.35
C THR A 218 22.44 -3.09 26.32
N SER A 219 21.43 -3.45 25.52
CA SER A 219 20.65 -2.44 24.81
C SER A 219 19.83 -1.69 25.87
N PRO A 220 19.87 -0.34 25.90
CA PRO A 220 19.08 0.45 26.82
C PRO A 220 17.61 0.04 26.74
N ALA A 221 16.91 0.06 27.88
CA ALA A 221 15.49 -0.25 27.95
C ALA A 221 14.76 0.52 26.85
N PRO A 222 13.97 -0.15 25.99
CA PRO A 222 13.30 0.53 24.90
C PRO A 222 12.41 1.63 25.48
N PRO A 223 12.43 2.85 24.92
CA PRO A 223 11.58 3.93 25.37
C PRO A 223 10.13 3.44 25.41
N THR A 224 9.37 3.86 26.43
CA THR A 224 7.93 3.61 26.55
C THR A 224 7.27 3.90 25.22
N GLN A 225 6.84 2.83 24.54
CA GLN A 225 6.36 2.90 23.17
C GLN A 225 5.04 3.67 23.17
N GLU A 226 5.04 4.85 22.55
CA GLU A 226 3.84 5.68 22.42
C GLU A 226 2.73 4.88 21.73
N SER A 227 1.50 5.06 22.20
CA SER A 227 0.34 4.44 21.59
C SER A 227 0.23 4.89 20.13
N PHE A 228 0.20 3.94 19.19
CA PHE A 228 -0.02 4.23 17.79
C PHE A 228 -1.28 5.09 17.58
N THR A 229 -1.19 6.12 16.75
CA THR A 229 -2.32 6.95 16.33
C THR A 229 -2.38 7.00 14.82
N PHE A 230 -3.58 6.94 14.24
CA PHE A 230 -3.75 7.21 12.82
C PHE A 230 -3.67 8.72 12.59
N PRO A 231 -2.89 9.20 11.62
CA PRO A 231 -2.84 10.60 11.29
C PRO A 231 -4.10 11.05 10.56
N ILE A 232 -4.39 12.34 10.64
CA ILE A 232 -5.48 12.96 9.90
C ILE A 232 -5.12 13.02 8.40
N MET A 233 -6.01 12.50 7.57
CA MET A 233 -5.93 12.49 6.12
C MET A 233 -7.26 13.01 5.56
N PRO A 234 -7.45 14.35 5.47
CA PRO A 234 -8.77 14.95 5.22
C PRO A 234 -9.44 14.53 3.91
N THR A 235 -8.63 14.10 2.94
CA THR A 235 -9.05 13.69 1.61
C THR A 235 -9.41 12.20 1.50
N LEU A 236 -9.08 11.40 2.52
CA LEU A 236 -9.26 9.96 2.51
C LEU A 236 -10.75 9.61 2.55
N GLU A 237 -11.20 8.86 1.55
CA GLU A 237 -12.60 8.43 1.41
C GLU A 237 -12.80 7.00 1.88
N ARG A 238 -11.81 6.13 1.65
CA ARG A 238 -11.88 4.69 1.89
C ARG A 238 -10.58 4.16 2.50
N MET A 239 -10.69 3.43 3.60
CA MET A 239 -9.60 2.66 4.19
C MET A 239 -9.99 1.19 4.28
N VAL A 240 -9.12 0.28 3.82
CA VAL A 240 -9.32 -1.16 3.98
C VAL A 240 -8.07 -1.77 4.58
N LEU A 241 -8.26 -2.50 5.68
CA LEU A 241 -7.21 -3.21 6.39
C LEU A 241 -7.58 -4.70 6.39
N ARG A 242 -6.72 -5.52 5.80
CA ARG A 242 -6.90 -6.96 5.69
C ARG A 242 -5.81 -7.69 6.47
N ASN A 243 -6.16 -8.78 7.16
CA ASN A 243 -5.20 -9.62 7.88
C ASN A 243 -4.32 -8.80 8.84
N ALA A 244 -4.93 -7.86 9.57
CA ALA A 244 -4.21 -6.98 10.47
C ALA A 244 -4.02 -7.61 11.85
N THR A 245 -2.87 -7.43 12.49
CA THR A 245 -2.61 -7.87 13.88
C THR A 245 -2.27 -6.70 14.79
N CYS A 246 -2.43 -6.89 16.10
CA CYS A 246 -2.24 -5.86 17.13
C CYS A 246 -3.12 -4.62 16.89
N PHE A 247 -4.35 -4.83 16.42
CA PHE A 247 -5.17 -3.77 15.86
C PHE A 247 -5.52 -2.68 16.89
N PRO A 248 -5.19 -1.40 16.63
CA PRO A 248 -5.36 -0.31 17.59
C PRO A 248 -6.78 0.28 17.51
N ALA A 249 -7.77 -0.42 18.09
CA ALA A 249 -9.18 -0.01 18.02
C ALA A 249 -9.43 1.42 18.53
N LYS A 250 -8.73 1.84 19.59
CA LYS A 250 -8.80 3.22 20.12
C LYS A 250 -8.27 4.26 19.14
N ALA A 251 -7.16 3.97 18.46
CA ALA A 251 -6.65 4.87 17.44
C ALA A 251 -7.63 5.02 16.28
N LEU A 252 -8.26 3.91 15.85
CA LEU A 252 -9.27 3.94 14.80
C LEU A 252 -10.49 4.76 15.23
N ALA A 253 -10.98 4.55 16.45
CA ALA A 253 -12.09 5.33 17.00
C ALA A 253 -11.80 6.84 16.97
N THR A 254 -10.59 7.26 17.38
CA THR A 254 -10.16 8.66 17.29
C THR A 254 -10.17 9.18 15.85
N LEU A 255 -9.69 8.41 14.88
CA LEU A 255 -9.70 8.80 13.48
C LEU A 255 -11.12 8.97 12.94
N VAL A 256 -11.98 7.97 13.19
CA VAL A 256 -13.38 7.96 12.72
C VAL A 256 -14.16 9.14 13.29
N CYS A 257 -13.93 9.47 14.56
CA CYS A 257 -14.64 10.53 15.28
C CYS A 257 -14.05 11.93 15.06
N SER A 258 -12.99 12.06 14.26
CA SER A 258 -12.37 13.35 13.95
C SER A 258 -13.22 14.12 12.94
N ASP A 259 -13.56 15.36 13.28
CA ASP A 259 -14.23 16.30 12.36
C ASP A 259 -13.35 16.62 11.13
N ALA A 260 -12.03 16.45 11.24
CA ALA A 260 -11.13 16.66 10.10
C ALA A 260 -11.18 15.52 9.06
N MET A 261 -11.91 14.43 9.35
CA MET A 261 -12.04 13.24 8.49
C MET A 261 -13.44 13.16 7.84
N GLU A 262 -14.06 14.29 7.49
CA GLU A 262 -15.41 14.35 6.90
C GLU A 262 -15.56 13.48 5.64
N SER A 263 -14.53 13.43 4.78
CA SER A 263 -14.55 12.65 3.53
C SER A 263 -14.59 11.13 3.75
N LEU A 264 -14.20 10.66 4.95
CA LEU A 264 -14.07 9.23 5.24
C LEU A 264 -15.45 8.59 5.32
N SER A 265 -15.78 7.79 4.31
CA SER A 265 -17.09 7.18 4.12
C SER A 265 -17.09 5.66 4.34
N HIS A 266 -15.92 5.02 4.32
CA HIS A 266 -15.81 3.57 4.46
C HIS A 266 -14.52 3.13 5.12
N ILE A 267 -14.65 2.22 6.10
CA ILE A 267 -13.55 1.50 6.74
C ILE A 267 -13.86 0.01 6.72
N GLY A 268 -13.14 -0.74 5.89
CA GLY A 268 -13.22 -2.19 5.83
C GLY A 268 -12.17 -2.84 6.72
N LEU A 269 -12.59 -3.65 7.68
CA LEU A 269 -11.72 -4.45 8.55
C LEU A 269 -11.95 -5.93 8.23
N GLU A 270 -11.05 -6.51 7.42
CA GLU A 270 -11.16 -7.89 6.94
C GLU A 270 -10.16 -8.77 7.69
N ASP A 271 -10.63 -9.72 8.51
CA ASP A 271 -9.77 -10.58 9.34
C ASP A 271 -8.70 -9.79 10.12
N CYS A 272 -9.12 -8.70 10.76
CA CYS A 272 -8.27 -7.96 11.70
C CYS A 272 -8.34 -8.61 13.08
N TYR A 273 -7.24 -8.59 13.82
CA TYR A 273 -7.09 -9.24 15.12
C TYR A 273 -6.59 -8.26 16.18
N VAL A 274 -7.15 -8.37 17.39
CA VAL A 274 -6.82 -7.47 18.51
C VAL A 274 -5.35 -7.59 18.91
N GLU A 275 -4.82 -8.81 18.91
CA GLU A 275 -3.45 -9.09 19.35
C GLU A 275 -2.66 -9.81 18.24
N SER A 276 -2.86 -11.11 18.11
CA SER A 276 -2.22 -11.93 17.09
C SER A 276 -3.27 -12.60 16.23
N ILE A 277 -2.83 -13.27 15.17
CA ILE A 277 -3.70 -14.12 14.33
C ILE A 277 -4.42 -15.20 15.11
N TRP A 278 -3.86 -15.59 16.25
CA TRP A 278 -4.45 -16.58 17.13
C TRP A 278 -5.42 -15.96 18.13
N GLY A 279 -5.37 -14.64 18.31
CA GLY A 279 -6.22 -13.88 19.22
C GLY A 279 -7.63 -13.65 18.69
N GLU A 280 -8.36 -12.80 19.42
CA GLU A 280 -9.72 -12.41 19.06
C GLU A 280 -9.73 -11.56 17.79
N ARG A 281 -10.69 -11.85 16.90
CA ARG A 281 -10.97 -11.01 15.72
C ARG A 281 -11.61 -9.70 16.16
N VAL A 282 -11.18 -8.60 15.54
CA VAL A 282 -11.76 -7.28 15.74
C VAL A 282 -13.21 -7.29 15.28
N ARG A 283 -14.08 -6.86 16.17
CA ARG A 283 -15.50 -6.64 15.90
C ARG A 283 -15.77 -5.14 15.93
N ARG A 284 -16.85 -4.73 15.27
CA ARG A 284 -17.32 -3.33 15.31
C ARG A 284 -17.54 -2.86 16.75
N SER A 285 -18.02 -3.74 17.63
CA SER A 285 -18.21 -3.48 19.06
C SER A 285 -16.94 -3.03 19.78
N HIS A 286 -15.75 -3.49 19.37
CA HIS A 286 -14.49 -3.02 19.95
C HIS A 286 -14.21 -1.54 19.62
N VAL A 287 -14.57 -1.11 18.40
CA VAL A 287 -14.44 0.30 17.99
C VAL A 287 -15.51 1.16 18.65
N GLU A 288 -16.75 0.66 18.77
CA GLU A 288 -17.84 1.32 19.50
C GLU A 288 -17.47 1.52 20.98
N GLN A 289 -16.95 0.49 21.64
CA GLN A 289 -16.48 0.58 23.03
C GLN A 289 -15.32 1.57 23.16
N ALA A 290 -14.34 1.50 22.27
CA ALA A 290 -13.23 2.46 22.30
C ALA A 290 -13.71 3.90 22.05
N THR A 291 -14.80 4.09 21.30
CA THR A 291 -15.43 5.41 21.10
C THR A 291 -16.09 5.92 22.39
N LEU A 292 -16.78 5.06 23.14
CA LEU A 292 -17.33 5.38 24.45
C LEU A 292 -16.24 5.76 25.46
N GLU A 293 -15.07 5.13 25.40
CA GLU A 293 -13.93 5.43 26.28
C GLU A 293 -13.24 6.76 25.94
N LEU A 294 -13.38 7.26 24.70
CA LEU A 294 -12.84 8.56 24.28
C LEU A 294 -13.70 9.73 24.77
N ASP A 295 -15.01 9.54 24.85
CA ASP A 295 -15.96 10.58 25.23
C ASP A 295 -16.59 10.33 26.60
N ASN A 296 -16.20 11.17 27.56
CA ASN A 296 -17.06 11.45 28.72
C ASN A 296 -18.15 12.50 28.39
N ASP A 297 -18.35 12.81 27.11
CA ASP A 297 -19.03 14.02 26.63
C ASP A 297 -20.35 13.72 25.90
N ILE A 298 -21.19 14.75 25.72
CA ILE A 298 -22.58 14.68 25.21
C ILE A 298 -22.67 14.12 23.78
N LYS A 299 -21.60 14.22 22.98
CA LYS A 299 -21.55 13.76 21.58
C LYS A 299 -21.38 12.24 21.39
N GLY A 300 -21.27 11.47 22.47
CA GLY A 300 -21.08 10.02 22.42
C GLY A 300 -22.01 9.28 21.46
N PRO A 301 -23.34 9.53 21.47
CA PRO A 301 -24.28 8.86 20.57
C PRO A 301 -24.00 9.09 19.08
N GLU A 302 -23.76 10.34 18.66
CA GLU A 302 -23.52 10.69 17.25
C GLU A 302 -22.25 10.04 16.71
N ARG A 303 -21.19 9.98 17.53
CA ARG A 303 -19.92 9.33 17.16
C ARG A 303 -20.04 7.82 17.03
N ILE A 304 -20.82 7.17 17.90
CA ILE A 304 -21.12 5.74 17.78
C ILE A 304 -21.91 5.47 16.50
N ASP A 305 -22.89 6.31 16.17
CA ASP A 305 -23.66 6.17 14.94
C ASP A 305 -22.78 6.35 13.69
N ARG A 306 -21.81 7.26 13.73
CA ARG A 306 -20.78 7.39 12.68
C ARG A 306 -19.94 6.12 12.54
N VAL A 307 -19.45 5.54 13.64
CA VAL A 307 -18.73 4.26 13.64
C VAL A 307 -19.58 3.15 13.01
N ARG A 308 -20.86 3.05 13.40
CA ARG A 308 -21.79 2.05 12.86
C ARG A 308 -22.03 2.19 11.37
N ALA A 309 -22.06 3.43 10.87
CA ALA A 309 -22.30 3.74 9.47
C ALA A 309 -21.12 3.39 8.56
N ILE A 310 -19.89 3.69 8.98
CA ILE A 310 -18.72 3.60 8.08
C ILE A 310 -17.82 2.39 8.35
N VAL A 311 -17.82 1.82 9.57
CA VAL A 311 -16.95 0.69 9.93
C VAL A 311 -17.64 -0.63 9.66
N VAL A 312 -17.06 -1.40 8.74
CA VAL A 312 -17.53 -2.73 8.35
C VAL A 312 -16.46 -3.76 8.73
N CYS A 313 -16.81 -4.69 9.61
CA CYS A 313 -15.96 -5.83 9.95
C CYS A 313 -16.46 -7.07 9.20
N SER A 314 -15.56 -7.78 8.53
CA SER A 314 -15.87 -9.04 7.86
C SER A 314 -14.78 -10.09 8.08
N ALA A 315 -15.18 -11.36 8.04
CA ALA A 315 -14.27 -12.49 8.01
C ALA A 315 -14.18 -13.01 6.57
N MET A 316 -12.97 -13.15 6.04
CA MET A 316 -12.71 -13.76 4.74
C MET A 316 -12.55 -15.27 4.87
N TYR A 317 -12.02 -15.73 6.00
CA TYR A 317 -11.80 -17.15 6.29
C TYR A 317 -12.58 -17.60 7.53
N GLU A 318 -13.24 -18.76 7.44
CA GLU A 318 -13.81 -19.41 8.61
C GLU A 318 -12.69 -20.11 9.38
N ARG A 319 -12.53 -19.73 10.64
CA ARG A 319 -11.52 -20.33 11.52
C ARG A 319 -12.10 -21.60 12.10
N ILE A 320 -11.51 -22.74 11.77
CA ILE A 320 -11.78 -24.01 12.44
C ILE A 320 -10.66 -24.20 13.46
N GLU A 321 -10.96 -24.78 14.62
CA GLU A 321 -9.93 -25.22 15.56
C GLU A 321 -8.93 -26.13 14.81
N GLY A 322 -7.74 -25.59 14.48
CA GLY A 322 -6.70 -26.30 13.72
C GLY A 322 -6.41 -25.80 12.30
N GLY A 323 -7.10 -24.79 11.77
CA GLY A 323 -6.78 -24.17 10.47
C GLY A 323 -7.94 -23.42 9.80
N ASP A 324 -7.64 -22.65 8.76
CA ASP A 324 -8.63 -21.83 8.03
C ASP A 324 -9.31 -22.62 6.91
N ARG A 325 -10.65 -22.57 6.81
CA ARG A 325 -11.40 -22.93 5.60
C ARG A 325 -11.74 -21.68 4.81
N VAL A 326 -11.51 -21.73 3.50
CA VAL A 326 -11.99 -20.71 2.55
C VAL A 326 -13.51 -20.80 2.49
N THR A 327 -14.21 -19.85 3.10
CA THR A 327 -15.65 -19.70 2.89
C THR A 327 -15.86 -19.06 1.52
N LEU A 328 -16.33 -19.85 0.56
CA LEU A 328 -16.80 -19.32 -0.72
C LEU A 328 -18.02 -18.44 -0.44
N ARG A 329 -17.83 -17.12 -0.44
CA ARG A 329 -18.92 -16.14 -0.40
C ARG A 329 -19.80 -16.38 -1.63
N ASN A 330 -21.09 -16.64 -1.41
CA ASN A 330 -22.08 -16.85 -2.48
C ASN A 330 -22.68 -15.52 -2.99
N ASP A 331 -22.11 -14.41 -2.56
CA ASP A 331 -22.53 -13.06 -2.90
C ASP A 331 -21.93 -12.76 -4.28
N GLY A 332 -22.75 -12.79 -5.33
CA GLY A 332 -22.34 -12.59 -6.75
C GLY A 332 -21.71 -11.23 -7.10
N GLN A 333 -21.12 -10.53 -6.14
CA GLN A 333 -20.33 -9.30 -6.30
C GLN A 333 -18.81 -9.51 -6.08
N GLY A 334 -18.36 -10.74 -5.80
CA GLY A 334 -16.98 -11.02 -5.39
C GLY A 334 -15.88 -11.07 -6.47
N VAL A 335 -16.19 -10.86 -7.76
CA VAL A 335 -15.22 -11.19 -8.84
C VAL A 335 -14.36 -10.01 -9.34
N SER A 336 -14.56 -8.76 -8.89
CA SER A 336 -13.91 -7.60 -9.55
C SER A 336 -12.85 -6.82 -8.75
N LEU A 337 -12.36 -7.31 -7.61
CA LEU A 337 -11.37 -6.54 -6.80
C LEU A 337 -9.97 -7.16 -6.72
N LEU A 338 -9.70 -8.27 -7.41
CA LEU A 338 -8.41 -8.95 -7.38
C LEU A 338 -7.80 -9.27 -8.75
N GLU A 339 -8.32 -8.67 -9.84
CA GLU A 339 -7.63 -8.66 -11.15
C GLU A 339 -7.09 -7.26 -11.48
#